data_AF-A0A2E5C5M5-F1
#
_entry.id   AF-A0A2E5C5M5-F1
#
_cell.length_a   1.000
_cell.length_b   1.000
_cell.length_c   1.000
_cell.angle_alpha   90.00
_cell.angle_beta   90.00
_cell.angle_gamma   90.00
#
_symmetry.space_group_name_H-M   'P 1'
#
loop_
_entity.id
_entity.type
_entity.pdbx_description
1 polymer ?
#
loop_
_entity_poly.entity_id
_entity_poly.type
_entity_poly.pdbx_seq_one_letter_code
_entity_poly.pdbx_strand_id
1 'polypeptide(L)'
;MVVKAGYIYVLTHPSDKYLIKVGMTTRSPHVRLKEHNTQFDKAAGKVVEATGQEWVIKEYFEVEDTFNAEAHSFGVHHLQKFLML
;
A
#
# COMPACT_ATOMS: atom_id res chain seq x y z
N MET A 1 -20.90 2.21 -10.93
CA MET A 1 -19.79 2.14 -9.95
C MET A 1 -19.69 3.50 -9.29
N VAL A 2 -19.61 3.57 -7.96
CA VAL A 2 -19.46 4.86 -7.26
C VAL A 2 -17.98 5.25 -7.32
N VAL A 3 -17.67 6.32 -8.05
CA VAL A 3 -16.34 6.94 -8.06
C VAL A 3 -16.02 7.36 -6.62
N LYS A 4 -14.92 6.85 -6.08
CA LYS A 4 -14.43 7.24 -4.75
C LYS A 4 -13.00 7.68 -4.86
N ALA A 5 -12.79 8.97 -4.65
CA ALA A 5 -11.46 9.54 -4.54
C ALA A 5 -10.73 8.95 -3.33
N GLY A 6 -9.41 8.89 -3.44
CA GLY A 6 -8.56 8.33 -2.41
C GLY A 6 -7.13 8.21 -2.88
N TYR A 7 -6.49 7.12 -2.46
CA TYR A 7 -5.05 6.93 -2.61
C TYR A 7 -4.70 5.52 -3.03
N ILE A 8 -3.72 5.40 -3.93
CA ILE A 8 -2.87 4.21 -4.06
C ILE A 8 -1.59 4.47 -3.27
N TYR A 9 -1.12 3.48 -2.51
CA TYR A 9 0.09 3.60 -1.69
C TYR A 9 0.98 2.37 -1.78
N VAL A 10 2.27 2.59 -1.53
CA VAL A 10 3.30 1.56 -1.44
C VAL A 10 3.93 1.61 -0.05
N LEU A 11 3.96 0.47 0.61
CA LEU A 11 4.65 0.26 1.89
C LEU A 11 5.85 -0.64 1.69
N THR A 12 6.89 -0.40 2.47
CA THR A 12 8.07 -1.26 2.60
C THR A 12 8.24 -1.68 4.04
N HIS A 13 8.85 -2.84 4.26
CA HIS A 13 9.15 -3.35 5.59
C HIS A 13 10.67 -3.44 5.82
N PRO A 14 11.21 -2.97 6.96
CA PRO A 14 12.65 -2.92 7.18
C PRO A 14 13.30 -4.29 7.41
N SER A 15 12.52 -5.32 7.75
CA SER A 15 13.04 -6.69 7.95
C SER A 15 13.53 -7.33 6.64
N ASP A 16 12.98 -6.91 5.50
CA ASP A 16 13.30 -7.45 4.19
C ASP A 16 13.02 -6.38 3.12
N LYS A 17 14.07 -5.97 2.41
CA LYS A 17 13.99 -4.97 1.32
C LYS A 17 13.07 -5.38 0.17
N TYR A 18 12.74 -6.66 0.03
CA TYR A 18 11.81 -7.17 -0.99
C TYR A 18 10.37 -7.29 -0.48
N LEU A 19 10.14 -7.06 0.82
CA LEU A 19 8.80 -7.11 1.39
C LEU A 19 8.08 -5.79 1.15
N ILE A 20 7.30 -5.77 0.06
CA ILE A 20 6.56 -4.61 -0.43
C ILE A 20 5.07 -4.90 -0.36
N LYS A 21 4.29 -3.93 0.09
CA LYS A 21 2.83 -3.98 0.06
C LYS A 21 2.28 -2.80 -0.72
N VAL A 22 1.56 -3.10 -1.80
CA VAL A 22 0.76 -2.12 -2.53
C VAL A 22 -0.69 -2.22 -2.04
N GLY A 23 -1.38 -1.09 -1.91
CA GLY A 23 -2.79 -1.09 -1.58
C GLY A 23 -3.48 0.23 -1.89
N MET A 24 -4.79 0.25 -1.67
CA MET A 24 -5.61 1.44 -1.83
C MET A 24 -6.40 1.80 -0.57
N THR A 25 -6.80 3.06 -0.46
CA THR A 25 -7.64 3.58 0.62
C THR A 25 -8.36 4.85 0.23
N THR A 26 -9.61 5.03 0.65
CA THR A 26 -10.34 6.31 0.54
C THR A 26 -10.04 7.26 1.71
N ARG A 27 -9.31 6.78 2.72
CA ARG A 27 -8.79 7.57 3.86
C ARG A 27 -7.30 7.86 3.64
N SER A 28 -6.73 8.79 4.41
CA SER A 28 -5.29 9.06 4.39
C SER A 28 -4.45 7.77 4.51
N PRO A 29 -3.39 7.59 3.69
CA PRO A 29 -2.47 6.46 3.78
C PRO A 29 -1.89 6.25 5.18
N HIS A 30 -1.68 7.31 5.95
CA HIS A 30 -1.14 7.23 7.32
C HIS A 30 -2.12 6.55 8.30
N VAL A 31 -3.42 6.75 8.13
CA VAL A 31 -4.44 6.05 8.93
C VAL A 31 -4.40 4.57 8.63
N ARG A 32 -4.30 4.21 7.34
CA ARG A 32 -4.21 2.81 6.91
C ARG A 32 -2.87 2.16 7.31
N LEU A 33 -1.78 2.92 7.31
CA LEU A 33 -0.48 2.46 7.82
C LEU A 33 -0.59 2.06 9.30
N LYS A 34 -1.19 2.93 10.13
CA LYS A 34 -1.40 2.63 11.55
C LYS A 34 -2.19 1.34 11.75
N GLU A 35 -3.24 1.11 10.96
CA GLU A 35 -4.00 -0.14 11.00
C GLU A 35 -3.13 -1.36 10.64
N HIS A 36 -2.29 -1.27 9.61
CA HIS A 36 -1.36 -2.37 9.26
C HIS A 36 -0.34 -2.65 10.37
N ASN A 37 0.05 -1.62 11.14
CA ASN A 37 1.02 -1.76 12.23
C ASN A 37 0.40 -2.18 13.57
N THR A 38 -0.93 -2.19 13.72
CA THR A 38 -1.58 -2.52 15.00
C THR A 38 -2.63 -3.63 14.94
N GLN A 39 -3.16 -3.96 13.76
CA GLN A 39 -4.16 -5.04 13.60
C GLN A 39 -3.47 -6.38 13.33
N PHE A 40 -2.99 -7.03 14.39
CA PHE A 40 -2.22 -8.28 14.32
C PHE A 40 -3.04 -9.49 13.87
N ASP A 41 -4.38 -9.38 13.78
CA ASP A 41 -5.23 -10.39 13.15
C ASP A 41 -5.16 -10.36 11.61
N LYS A 42 -4.62 -9.29 11.02
CA LYS A 42 -4.45 -9.13 9.56
C LYS A 42 -3.05 -9.51 9.10
N ALA A 43 -2.93 -9.85 7.81
CA ALA A 43 -1.66 -10.29 7.23
C ALA A 43 -0.49 -9.32 7.46
N ALA A 44 -0.71 -8.01 7.28
CA ALA A 44 0.34 -7.00 7.51
C ALA A 44 0.73 -6.89 8.99
N GLY A 45 -0.25 -6.95 9.89
CA GLY A 45 0.00 -6.94 11.34
C GLY A 45 0.71 -8.20 11.82
N LYS A 46 0.41 -9.38 11.24
CA LYS A 46 1.16 -10.62 11.54
C LYS A 46 2.65 -10.52 11.18
N VAL A 47 3.00 -9.77 10.14
CA VAL A 47 4.41 -9.47 9.82
C VAL A 47 5.04 -8.63 10.93
N VAL A 48 4.34 -7.62 11.44
CA VAL A 48 4.81 -6.80 12.57
C VAL A 48 4.98 -7.65 13.82
N GLU A 49 4.03 -8.52 14.15
CA GLU A 49 4.12 -9.44 15.30
C GLU A 49 5.31 -10.41 15.17
N ALA A 50 5.55 -10.94 13.96
CA ALA A 50 6.63 -11.90 13.72
C ALA A 50 8.03 -11.26 13.71
N THR A 51 8.13 -9.98 13.33
CA THR A 51 9.43 -9.31 13.11
C THR A 51 9.76 -8.28 14.20
N GLY A 52 8.76 -7.78 14.93
CA GLY A 52 8.89 -6.66 15.86
C GLY A 52 9.14 -5.30 15.19
N GLN A 53 9.01 -5.21 13.86
CA GLN A 53 9.27 -3.98 13.10
C GLN A 53 7.99 -3.52 12.39
N GLU A 54 7.88 -2.21 12.16
CA GLU A 54 6.71 -1.59 11.55
C GLU A 54 6.85 -1.38 10.04
N TRP A 55 5.73 -1.43 9.33
CA TRP A 55 5.66 -0.96 7.94
C TRP A 55 5.89 0.55 7.87
N VAL A 56 6.46 1.00 6.75
CA VAL A 56 6.70 2.41 6.45
C VAL A 56 6.12 2.75 5.08
N ILE A 57 5.52 3.93 4.95
CA ILE A 57 5.10 4.47 3.65
C ILE A 57 6.35 4.84 2.84
N LYS A 58 6.48 4.24 1.66
CA LYS A 58 7.49 4.64 0.67
C LYS A 58 6.98 5.78 -0.20
N GLU A 59 5.76 5.63 -0.72
CA GLU A 59 5.12 6.62 -1.59
C GLU A 59 3.60 6.41 -1.65
N TYR A 60 2.87 7.45 -2.04
CA TYR A 60 1.43 7.37 -2.31
C TYR A 60 1.02 8.44 -3.33
N PHE A 61 -0.09 8.17 -4.01
CA PHE A 61 -0.66 9.02 -5.06
C PHE A 61 -2.16 9.21 -4.83
N GLU A 62 -2.63 10.44 -4.97
CA GLU A 62 -4.05 10.76 -5.01
C GLU A 62 -4.66 10.29 -6.32
N VAL A 63 -5.85 9.70 -6.24
CA VAL A 63 -6.61 9.21 -7.39
C VAL A 63 -8.08 9.58 -7.25
N GLU A 64 -8.71 9.93 -8.36
CA GLU A 64 -10.13 10.31 -8.40
C GLU A 64 -11.05 9.09 -8.22
N ASP A 65 -10.62 7.91 -8.65
CA ASP A 65 -11.31 6.64 -8.46
C ASP A 65 -10.33 5.56 -8.00
N THR A 66 -10.39 5.19 -6.72
CA THR A 66 -9.49 4.17 -6.16
C THR A 66 -9.68 2.79 -6.79
N PHE A 67 -10.91 2.41 -7.15
CA PHE A 67 -11.19 1.09 -7.72
C PHE A 67 -10.71 0.99 -9.16
N ASN A 68 -10.93 2.04 -9.95
CA ASN A 68 -10.43 2.08 -11.31
C ASN A 68 -8.89 2.19 -11.34
N ALA A 69 -8.30 2.99 -10.45
CA ALA A 69 -6.84 3.11 -10.33
C ALA A 69 -6.17 1.78 -9.95
N GLU A 70 -6.77 0.99 -9.06
CA GLU A 70 -6.28 -0.34 -8.72
C GLU A 70 -6.39 -1.29 -9.94
N ALA A 71 -7.55 -1.34 -10.62
CA ALA A 71 -7.75 -2.17 -11.79
C ALA A 71 -6.76 -1.85 -12.93
N HIS A 72 -6.49 -0.56 -13.16
CA HIS A 72 -5.46 -0.14 -14.11
C HIS A 72 -4.04 -0.43 -13.62
N SER A 73 -3.76 -0.37 -12.32
CA SER A 73 -2.45 -0.78 -11.77
C SER A 73 -2.18 -2.27 -11.99
N PHE A 74 -3.21 -3.11 -11.99
CA PHE A 74 -3.10 -4.54 -12.33
C PHE A 74 -3.17 -4.83 -13.84
N GLY A 75 -3.88 -4.02 -14.63
CA GLY A 75 -3.98 -4.17 -16.08
C GLY A 75 -2.83 -3.53 -16.87
N VAL A 76 -2.10 -2.59 -16.26
CA VAL A 76 -1.04 -1.81 -16.89
C VAL A 76 0.25 -2.05 -16.13
N HIS A 77 1.00 -3.06 -16.58
CA HIS A 77 2.46 -3.18 -16.40
C HIS A 77 3.25 -2.01 -17.03
N HIS A 78 2.65 -0.82 -17.13
CA HIS A 78 3.16 0.33 -17.89
C HIS A 78 3.04 1.65 -17.12
N LEU A 79 3.14 1.64 -15.79
CA LEU A 79 3.63 2.81 -15.07
C LEU A 79 5.16 2.79 -15.15
N GLN A 80 5.66 3.43 -16.21
CA GLN A 80 7.05 3.83 -16.40
C GLN A 80 7.52 4.69 -15.21
N LYS A 81 7.85 4.02 -14.10
CA LYS A 81 8.78 4.46 -13.06
C LYS A 81 9.24 3.32 -12.13
N PHE A 82 8.90 2.06 -12.45
CA PHE A 82 9.69 0.90 -12.04
C PHE A 82 10.76 0.63 -13.11
N LEU A 83 11.70 1.57 -13.28
CA LEU A 83 12.93 1.25 -13.98
C LEU A 83 13.78 0.42 -13.01
N MET A 84 14.24 -0.73 -13.49
CA MET A 84 15.31 -1.54 -12.89
C MET A 84 16.38 -0.65 -12.24
N LEU A 85 16.45 -0.68 -10.91
CA LEU A 85 17.65 -0.69 -10.07
C LEU A 85 17.27 -1.31 -8.72
#